data_AF-A0A8X6IZK4-F1
#
_entry.id   AF-A0A8X6IZK4-F1
#
_cell.length_a   1.000
_cell.length_b   1.000
_cell.length_c   1.000
_cell.angle_alpha   90.00
_cell.angle_beta   90.00
_cell.angle_gamma   90.00
#
_symmetry.space_group_name_H-M   'P 1'
#
loop_
_entity.id
_entity.type
_entity.pdbx_description
1 polymer ?
#
loop_
_entity_poly.entity_id
_entity_poly.type
_entity_poly.pdbx_seq_one_letter_code
_entity_poly.pdbx_strand_id
1 'polypeptide(L)'
;MSANTVARRVENIAENISSQLFDKNGHVEWFSLALDESTDVSDTAQVLIYIRGVDKSYEVHEELLDMYSIHGTTTGRDIFKGVEMAINQKNLRWKNLKCITTDGGKNMSGKDKGVVALVSKAVENDGGSKPLVLHCIIHQHHTTETEFPIDFAIETLSALKINFDTRFSDFDAIANQIKIFQNPFDTDIEILAPELQMEMIDLQCSDIIKNKYQNSSLLEFYKSLPLTQFDNLHKFARGLFSVFGTTYLCEKTFSKMKYIKNVYRSKLTDEHLKSLLIIGTSKISPQLQTIVSGKSQLHKSH
;
A
#
# COMPACT_ATOMS: atom_id res chain seq x y z
N MET A 1 -29.73 -23.15 4.59
CA MET A 1 -29.36 -21.71 4.58
C MET A 1 -29.39 -21.23 3.13
N SER A 2 -30.06 -20.12 2.78
CA SER A 2 -30.10 -19.63 1.39
C SER A 2 -28.76 -19.03 0.96
N ALA A 3 -28.44 -19.06 -0.34
CA ALA A 3 -27.23 -18.45 -0.89
C ALA A 3 -27.10 -16.96 -0.50
N ASN A 4 -28.21 -16.23 -0.50
CA ASN A 4 -28.25 -14.80 -0.12
C ASN A 4 -27.91 -14.58 1.37
N THR A 5 -28.28 -15.53 2.25
CA THR A 5 -27.92 -15.44 3.67
C THR A 5 -26.43 -15.64 3.89
N VAL A 6 -25.79 -16.50 3.10
CA VAL A 6 -24.34 -16.73 3.16
C VAL A 6 -23.59 -15.51 2.62
N ALA A 7 -23.99 -14.98 1.46
CA ALA A 7 -23.38 -13.78 0.87
C ALA A 7 -23.38 -12.59 1.84
N ARG A 8 -24.53 -12.31 2.47
CA ARG A 8 -24.65 -11.25 3.47
C ARG A 8 -23.78 -11.47 4.71
N ARG A 9 -23.53 -12.72 5.12
CA ARG A 9 -22.63 -13.00 6.25
C ARG A 9 -21.17 -12.71 5.87
N VAL A 10 -20.77 -13.05 4.66
CA VAL A 10 -19.44 -12.74 4.12
C VAL A 10 -19.26 -11.23 4.05
N GLU A 11 -20.22 -10.50 3.48
CA GLU A 11 -20.18 -9.02 3.41
C GLU A 11 -20.04 -8.38 4.80
N ASN A 12 -20.83 -8.80 5.78
CA ASN A 12 -20.71 -8.27 7.15
C ASN A 12 -19.35 -8.55 7.81
N ILE A 13 -18.74 -9.70 7.54
CA ILE A 13 -17.42 -10.04 8.08
C ILE A 13 -16.36 -9.17 7.40
N ALA A 14 -16.44 -9.00 6.08
CA ALA A 14 -15.53 -8.15 5.33
C ALA A 14 -15.64 -6.68 5.78
N GLU A 15 -16.85 -6.18 6.00
CA GLU A 15 -17.10 -4.82 6.52
C GLU A 15 -16.47 -4.63 7.90
N ASN A 16 -16.65 -5.60 8.81
CA ASN A 16 -16.05 -5.54 10.14
C ASN A 16 -14.51 -5.60 10.12
N ILE A 17 -13.92 -6.42 9.24
CA ILE A 17 -12.46 -6.41 9.04
C ILE A 17 -12.01 -5.04 8.52
N SER A 18 -12.74 -4.50 7.54
CA SER A 18 -12.41 -3.25 6.87
C SER A 18 -12.64 -2.01 7.75
N SER A 19 -13.50 -2.09 8.78
CA SER A 19 -13.71 -1.03 9.75
C SER A 19 -12.62 -1.03 10.82
N GLN A 20 -12.16 -2.22 11.24
CA GLN A 20 -11.10 -2.37 12.24
C GLN A 20 -9.77 -1.73 11.82
N LEU A 21 -9.48 -1.65 10.52
CA LEU A 21 -8.33 -0.92 10.01
C LEU A 21 -8.32 0.58 10.35
N PHE A 22 -9.50 1.15 10.66
CA PHE A 22 -9.70 2.58 10.79
C PHE A 22 -10.52 2.97 12.05
N ASP A 23 -10.92 2.02 12.89
CA ASP A 23 -11.75 2.25 14.07
C ASP A 23 -10.91 2.63 15.31
N LYS A 24 -11.19 3.82 15.85
CA LYS A 24 -10.93 4.43 17.19
C LYS A 24 -9.58 4.25 17.92
N ASN A 25 -8.79 3.20 17.68
CA ASN A 25 -7.46 2.99 18.26
C ASN A 25 -6.33 2.98 17.21
N GLY A 26 -6.65 2.95 15.91
CA GLY A 26 -5.67 2.86 14.81
C GLY A 26 -5.93 3.86 13.70
N HIS A 27 -5.82 5.16 13.98
CA HIS A 27 -5.72 6.14 12.90
C HIS A 27 -4.37 5.95 12.19
N VAL A 28 -4.43 5.66 10.89
CA VAL A 28 -3.25 5.66 10.04
C VAL A 28 -2.73 7.09 9.93
N GLU A 29 -1.53 7.32 10.46
CA GLU A 29 -0.86 8.62 10.41
C GLU A 29 -0.26 8.85 9.04
N TRP A 30 0.38 7.83 8.48
CA TRP A 30 1.01 7.86 7.17
C TRP A 30 0.73 6.56 6.43
N PHE A 31 0.54 6.63 5.12
CA PHE A 31 0.29 5.44 4.33
C PHE A 31 0.91 5.50 2.95
N SER A 32 1.00 4.33 2.33
CA SER A 32 1.34 4.18 0.94
C SER A 32 0.37 3.23 0.27
N LEU A 33 0.21 3.37 -1.05
CA LEU A 33 -0.66 2.54 -1.85
C LEU A 33 0.14 1.66 -2.81
N ALA A 34 -0.29 0.41 -2.95
CA ALA A 34 0.12 -0.45 -4.05
C ALA A 34 -1.09 -0.71 -4.94
N LEU A 35 -0.97 -0.40 -6.23
CA LEU A 35 -2.02 -0.50 -7.23
C LEU A 35 -1.59 -1.47 -8.31
N ASP A 36 -2.48 -2.37 -8.67
CA ASP A 36 -2.26 -3.26 -9.80
C ASP A 36 -3.60 -3.58 -10.47
N GLU A 37 -3.54 -3.76 -11.78
CA GLU A 37 -4.70 -4.04 -12.62
C GLU A 37 -4.55 -5.42 -13.25
N SER A 38 -5.60 -6.24 -13.15
CA SER A 38 -5.70 -7.46 -13.94
C SER A 38 -6.97 -7.44 -14.77
N THR A 39 -6.85 -7.77 -16.05
CA THR A 39 -7.99 -7.99 -16.95
C THR A 39 -8.49 -9.42 -16.81
N ASP A 40 -9.78 -9.57 -16.49
CA ASP A 40 -10.43 -10.87 -16.39
C ASP A 40 -10.94 -11.36 -17.76
N VAL A 41 -11.25 -12.67 -17.86
CA VAL A 41 -11.83 -13.31 -19.06
C VAL A 41 -13.19 -12.73 -19.48
N SER A 42 -13.78 -11.88 -18.64
CA SER A 42 -15.06 -11.19 -18.83
C SER A 42 -14.90 -9.75 -19.37
N ASP A 43 -13.70 -9.36 -19.81
CA ASP A 43 -13.37 -8.00 -20.30
C ASP A 43 -13.65 -6.90 -19.24
N THR A 44 -13.63 -7.30 -17.96
CA THR A 44 -13.72 -6.41 -16.80
C THR A 44 -12.34 -6.33 -16.17
N ALA A 45 -11.78 -5.13 -16.11
CA ALA A 45 -10.55 -4.87 -15.38
C ALA A 45 -10.84 -4.81 -13.88
N GLN A 46 -9.99 -5.46 -13.10
CA GLN A 46 -10.06 -5.49 -11.64
C GLN A 46 -8.82 -4.78 -11.11
N VAL A 47 -9.04 -3.64 -10.47
CA VAL A 47 -8.00 -2.87 -9.82
C VAL A 47 -7.98 -3.27 -8.35
N LEU A 48 -6.84 -3.75 -7.87
CA LEU A 48 -6.60 -3.96 -6.45
C LEU A 48 -5.90 -2.73 -5.87
N ILE A 49 -6.41 -2.26 -4.74
CA ILE A 49 -5.85 -1.12 -4.01
C ILE A 49 -5.41 -1.65 -2.65
N TYR A 50 -4.12 -1.84 -2.47
CA TYR A 50 -3.53 -2.21 -1.20
C TYR A 50 -3.04 -0.98 -0.46
N ILE A 51 -3.21 -0.98 0.87
CA ILE A 51 -2.66 0.04 1.75
C ILE A 51 -1.58 -0.57 2.64
N ARG A 52 -0.48 0.16 2.80
CA ARG A 52 0.48 -0.01 3.89
C ARG A 52 0.43 1.23 4.77
N GLY A 53 -0.20 1.12 5.93
CA GLY A 53 -0.40 2.21 6.88
C GLY A 53 0.48 2.07 8.12
N VAL A 54 0.87 3.20 8.70
CA VAL A 54 1.57 3.27 9.99
C VAL A 54 0.75 4.13 10.95
N ASP A 55 0.49 3.61 12.14
CA ASP A 55 -0.28 4.32 13.17
C ASP A 55 0.61 5.21 14.06
N LYS A 56 0.02 5.82 15.09
CA LYS A 56 0.75 6.62 16.08
C LYS A 56 1.78 5.81 16.89
N SER A 57 1.48 4.54 17.12
CA SER A 57 2.30 3.58 17.86
C SER A 57 3.41 2.96 17.01
N TYR A 58 3.52 3.35 15.73
CA TYR A 58 4.41 2.76 14.73
C TYR A 58 4.09 1.29 14.38
N GLU A 59 2.86 0.85 14.62
CA GLU A 59 2.38 -0.42 14.08
C GLU A 59 2.14 -0.28 12.58
N VAL A 60 2.64 -1.26 11.82
CA VAL A 60 2.52 -1.29 10.37
C VAL A 60 1.42 -2.27 9.98
N HIS A 61 0.44 -1.78 9.24
CA HIS A 61 -0.69 -2.56 8.75
C HIS A 61 -0.64 -2.63 7.22
N GLU A 62 -0.71 -3.84 6.67
CA GLU A 62 -0.76 -4.08 5.23
C GLU A 62 -2.04 -4.83 4.91
N GLU A 63 -2.98 -4.17 4.23
CA GLU A 63 -4.32 -4.71 4.01
C GLU A 63 -4.88 -4.32 2.64
N LEU A 64 -5.85 -5.10 2.16
CA LEU A 64 -6.61 -4.75 0.95
C LEU A 64 -7.57 -3.61 1.30
N LEU A 65 -7.31 -2.42 0.77
CA LEU A 65 -8.12 -1.23 1.00
C LEU A 65 -9.45 -1.32 0.26
N ASP A 66 -9.39 -1.65 -1.03
CA ASP A 66 -10.57 -1.85 -1.88
C ASP A 66 -10.23 -2.65 -3.15
N MET A 67 -11.28 -3.16 -3.80
CA MET A 67 -11.23 -3.71 -5.16
C MET A 67 -12.21 -2.93 -6.03
N TYR A 68 -11.71 -2.36 -7.13
CA TYR A 68 -12.52 -1.57 -8.05
C TYR A 68 -12.63 -2.26 -9.40
N SER A 69 -13.86 -2.60 -9.79
CA SER A 69 -14.17 -3.23 -11.08
C SER A 69 -14.49 -2.16 -12.13
N ILE A 70 -13.83 -2.24 -13.29
CA ILE A 70 -14.01 -1.33 -14.42
C ILE A 70 -14.48 -2.16 -15.62
N HIS A 71 -15.64 -1.80 -16.17
CA HIS A 71 -16.21 -2.48 -17.33
C HIS A 71 -15.90 -1.69 -18.61
N GLY A 72 -15.26 -2.34 -19.59
CA GLY A 72 -14.85 -1.69 -20.84
C GLY A 72 -13.41 -1.16 -20.81
N THR A 73 -13.16 0.00 -21.42
CA THR A 73 -11.79 0.53 -21.54
C THR A 73 -11.26 1.10 -20.22
N THR A 74 -10.21 0.49 -19.68
CA THR A 74 -9.49 1.00 -18.50
C THR A 74 -8.62 2.21 -18.84
N THR A 75 -8.99 3.41 -18.38
CA THR A 75 -8.09 4.57 -18.40
C THR A 75 -7.51 4.89 -17.02
N GLY A 76 -6.41 5.63 -16.97
CA GLY A 76 -5.83 6.08 -15.70
C GLY A 76 -6.79 6.94 -14.86
N ARG A 77 -7.79 7.59 -15.48
CA ARG A 77 -8.83 8.33 -14.75
C ARG A 77 -9.84 7.41 -14.08
N ASP A 78 -10.20 6.31 -14.73
CA ASP A 78 -11.16 5.35 -14.16
C ASP A 78 -10.55 4.65 -12.95
N ILE A 79 -9.26 4.30 -13.04
CA ILE A 79 -8.50 3.77 -11.91
C ILE A 79 -8.38 4.82 -10.79
N PHE A 80 -8.02 6.06 -11.11
CA PHE A 80 -7.93 7.13 -10.12
C PHE A 80 -9.25 7.36 -9.38
N LYS A 81 -10.40 7.28 -10.07
CA LYS A 81 -11.72 7.36 -9.45
C LYS A 81 -11.92 6.26 -8.40
N GLY A 82 -11.51 5.03 -8.69
CA GLY A 82 -11.53 3.93 -7.71
C GLY A 82 -10.67 4.24 -6.49
N VAL A 83 -9.47 4.77 -6.69
CA VAL A 83 -8.56 5.19 -5.60
C VAL A 83 -9.16 6.32 -4.76
N GLU A 84 -9.74 7.33 -5.40
CA GLU A 84 -10.38 8.45 -4.73
C GLU A 84 -11.60 8.00 -3.90
N MET A 85 -12.42 7.11 -4.45
CA MET A 85 -13.54 6.51 -3.71
C MET A 85 -13.04 5.75 -2.48
N ALA A 86 -12.01 4.92 -2.61
CA ALA A 86 -11.45 4.16 -1.50
C ALA A 86 -10.89 5.09 -0.39
N ILE A 87 -10.13 6.12 -0.76
CA ILE A 87 -9.58 7.10 0.20
C ILE A 87 -10.68 7.86 0.93
N ASN A 88 -11.68 8.35 0.19
CA ASN A 88 -12.78 9.11 0.78
C ASN A 88 -13.65 8.25 1.69
N GLN A 89 -13.98 7.01 1.29
CA GLN A 89 -14.74 6.08 2.11
C GLN A 89 -14.05 5.75 3.44
N LYS A 90 -12.71 5.71 3.44
CA LYS A 90 -11.90 5.44 4.64
C LYS A 90 -11.44 6.69 5.37
N ASN A 91 -11.90 7.87 4.94
CA ASN A 91 -11.54 9.17 5.52
C ASN A 91 -10.01 9.37 5.62
N LEU A 92 -9.27 8.89 4.62
CA LEU A 92 -7.83 9.07 4.53
C LEU A 92 -7.52 10.45 3.94
N ARG A 93 -6.41 11.04 4.38
CA ARG A 93 -5.95 12.35 3.89
C ARG A 93 -4.88 12.16 2.84
N TRP A 94 -5.08 12.75 1.66
CA TRP A 94 -4.11 12.68 0.58
C TRP A 94 -2.74 13.20 0.98
N LYS A 95 -2.66 14.26 1.80
CA LYS A 95 -1.39 14.82 2.27
C LYS A 95 -0.53 13.86 3.10
N ASN A 96 -1.11 12.77 3.59
CA ASN A 96 -0.43 11.73 4.37
C ASN A 96 0.01 10.52 3.51
N LEU A 97 -0.24 10.55 2.19
CA LEU A 97 0.21 9.52 1.26
C LEU A 97 1.69 9.72 0.95
N LYS A 98 2.55 8.77 1.36
CA LYS A 98 3.99 8.84 1.15
C LYS A 98 4.42 8.26 -0.19
N CYS A 99 3.86 7.11 -0.58
CA CYS A 99 4.29 6.36 -1.76
C CYS A 99 3.10 5.79 -2.52
N ILE A 100 3.23 5.72 -3.83
CA ILE A 100 2.38 4.97 -4.75
C ILE A 100 3.24 3.98 -5.53
N THR A 101 2.83 2.72 -5.53
CA THR A 101 3.55 1.63 -6.17
C THR A 101 2.66 1.02 -7.23
N THR A 102 3.13 0.96 -8.47
CA THR A 102 2.34 0.47 -9.60
C THR A 102 3.15 -0.47 -10.47
N ASP A 103 2.51 -1.24 -11.34
CA ASP A 103 3.18 -2.08 -12.32
C ASP A 103 3.79 -1.30 -13.51
N GLY A 104 3.58 0.02 -13.56
CA GLY A 104 4.07 0.89 -14.62
C GLY A 104 3.29 0.85 -15.93
N GLY A 105 2.12 0.20 -15.96
CA GLY A 105 1.22 0.19 -17.11
C GLY A 105 0.93 1.59 -17.66
N LYS A 106 0.62 1.72 -18.96
CA LYS A 106 0.46 3.05 -19.62
C LYS A 106 -0.61 3.93 -18.95
N ASN A 107 -1.65 3.30 -18.43
CA ASN A 107 -2.72 3.91 -17.65
C ASN A 107 -2.29 4.30 -16.22
N MET A 108 -1.24 3.69 -15.67
CA MET A 108 -0.63 4.05 -14.37
C MET A 108 0.40 5.18 -14.51
N SER A 109 1.35 5.07 -15.46
CA SER A 109 2.56 5.90 -15.58
C SER A 109 2.43 7.11 -16.50
N GLY A 110 1.28 7.32 -17.15
CA GLY A 110 1.06 8.44 -18.07
C GLY A 110 1.28 9.82 -17.42
N LYS A 111 2.10 10.68 -18.06
CA LYS A 111 2.57 11.98 -17.53
C LYS A 111 1.47 12.91 -16.99
N ASP A 112 0.32 12.98 -17.68
CA ASP A 112 -0.76 13.91 -17.31
C ASP A 112 -2.08 13.22 -16.91
N LYS A 113 -2.30 12.03 -17.45
CA LYS A 113 -3.56 11.27 -17.33
C LYS A 113 -3.38 9.90 -16.66
N GLY A 114 -2.14 9.52 -16.35
CA GLY A 114 -1.86 8.32 -15.59
C GLY A 114 -2.26 8.47 -14.14
N VAL A 115 -2.57 7.36 -13.48
CA VAL A 115 -2.96 7.34 -12.06
C VAL A 115 -1.93 8.04 -11.19
N VAL A 116 -0.65 7.79 -11.41
CA VAL A 116 0.45 8.40 -10.63
C VAL A 116 0.41 9.93 -10.69
N ALA A 117 0.17 10.49 -11.89
CA ALA A 117 0.09 11.94 -12.08
C ALA A 117 -1.15 12.54 -11.41
N LEU A 118 -2.29 11.84 -11.46
CA LEU A 118 -3.54 12.28 -10.83
C LEU A 118 -3.46 12.21 -9.30
N VAL A 119 -2.89 11.12 -8.75
CA VAL A 119 -2.64 10.99 -7.31
C VAL A 119 -1.67 12.06 -6.83
N SER A 120 -0.57 12.31 -7.56
CA SER A 120 0.38 13.37 -7.19
C SER A 120 -0.30 14.74 -7.08
N LYS A 121 -1.15 15.09 -8.05
CA LYS A 121 -1.95 16.34 -8.01
C LYS A 121 -2.91 16.37 -6.82
N ALA A 122 -3.57 15.26 -6.50
CA ALA A 122 -4.48 15.19 -5.36
C ALA A 122 -3.74 15.40 -4.02
N VAL A 123 -2.54 14.82 -3.87
CA VAL A 123 -1.67 15.01 -2.71
C VAL A 123 -1.24 16.47 -2.57
N GLU A 124 -0.76 17.08 -3.65
CA GLU A 124 -0.33 18.49 -3.66
C GLU A 124 -1.50 19.44 -3.34
N ASN A 125 -2.69 19.17 -3.89
CA ASN A 125 -3.90 19.95 -3.61
C ASN A 125 -4.37 19.85 -2.14
N ASP A 126 -4.08 18.74 -1.44
CA ASP A 126 -4.35 18.58 0.00
C ASP A 126 -3.23 19.16 0.89
N GLY A 127 -2.20 19.78 0.29
CA GLY A 127 -1.05 20.36 0.98
C GLY A 127 0.05 19.36 1.33
N GLY A 128 0.04 18.17 0.70
CA GLY A 128 1.08 17.17 0.84
C GLY A 128 2.28 17.39 -0.08
N SER A 129 3.39 16.75 0.25
CA SER A 129 4.54 16.65 -0.64
C SER A 129 4.28 15.62 -1.74
N LYS A 130 4.85 15.83 -2.92
CA LYS A 130 4.75 14.88 -4.03
C LYS A 130 5.13 13.46 -3.57
N PRO A 131 4.26 12.46 -3.81
CA PRO A 131 4.50 11.10 -3.35
C PRO A 131 5.66 10.45 -4.10
N LEU A 132 6.34 9.53 -3.40
CA LEU A 132 7.27 8.61 -4.02
C LEU A 132 6.52 7.71 -5.01
N VAL A 133 7.11 7.48 -6.17
CA VAL A 133 6.58 6.56 -7.18
C VAL A 133 7.54 5.40 -7.28
N LEU A 134 7.04 4.19 -7.04
CA LEU A 134 7.80 2.95 -7.24
C LEU A 134 7.14 2.12 -8.33
N HIS A 135 7.95 1.56 -9.21
CA HIS A 135 7.50 0.59 -10.19
C HIS A 135 7.78 -0.83 -9.67
N CYS A 136 6.75 -1.69 -9.62
CA CYS A 136 6.94 -3.05 -9.14
C CYS A 136 7.85 -3.86 -10.06
N ILE A 137 8.70 -4.68 -9.45
CA ILE A 137 9.82 -5.39 -10.05
C ILE A 137 9.42 -6.77 -10.64
N ILE A 138 8.16 -7.19 -10.54
CA ILE A 138 7.75 -8.57 -10.89
C ILE A 138 6.69 -8.57 -12.00
N HIS A 139 7.12 -8.35 -13.25
CA HIS A 139 6.35 -8.77 -14.43
C HIS A 139 6.99 -10.05 -15.00
N GLN A 140 6.33 -11.19 -14.74
CA GLN A 140 6.82 -12.55 -15.05
C GLN A 140 7.16 -12.70 -16.54
N HIS A 141 8.42 -13.04 -16.84
CA HIS A 141 8.77 -13.60 -18.16
C HIS A 141 8.52 -15.12 -18.12
N HIS A 142 7.72 -15.61 -19.06
CA HIS A 142 7.51 -17.04 -19.25
C HIS A 142 8.79 -17.65 -19.85
N THR A 143 9.42 -18.57 -19.13
CA THR A 143 10.54 -19.36 -19.63
C THR A 143 10.04 -20.75 -20.04
N THR A 144 10.41 -21.18 -21.24
CA THR A 144 10.16 -22.54 -21.74
C THR A 144 11.44 -23.35 -21.61
N GLU A 145 11.31 -24.60 -21.16
CA GLU A 145 12.44 -25.50 -20.88
C GLU A 145 13.06 -26.05 -22.17
N THR A 146 14.29 -25.66 -22.48
CA THR A 146 15.28 -26.46 -23.24
C THR A 146 16.71 -26.07 -22.81
N GLU A 147 17.71 -26.90 -23.17
CA GLU A 147 19.15 -26.85 -22.81
C GLU A 147 19.74 -25.45 -22.61
N PHE A 148 20.60 -25.31 -21.58
CA PHE A 148 21.12 -24.02 -21.07
C PHE A 148 21.83 -23.20 -22.16
N PRO A 149 21.18 -22.17 -22.72
CA PRO A 149 21.73 -21.43 -23.85
C PRO A 149 22.60 -20.30 -23.31
N ILE A 150 23.92 -20.39 -23.49
CA ILE A 150 24.88 -19.41 -22.97
C ILE A 150 24.60 -18.00 -23.52
N ASP A 151 24.26 -17.88 -24.81
CA ASP A 151 23.93 -16.60 -25.42
C ASP A 151 22.64 -16.00 -24.83
N PHE A 152 21.62 -16.83 -24.62
CA PHE A 152 20.40 -16.44 -23.89
C PHE A 152 20.73 -16.02 -22.46
N ALA A 153 21.64 -16.71 -21.77
CA ALA A 153 22.05 -16.34 -20.42
C ALA A 153 22.79 -15.00 -20.40
N ILE A 154 23.66 -14.72 -21.38
CA ILE A 154 24.35 -13.42 -21.51
C ILE A 154 23.37 -12.30 -21.82
N GLU A 155 22.45 -12.50 -22.75
CA GLU A 155 21.39 -11.53 -23.06
C GLU A 155 20.48 -11.31 -21.85
N THR A 156 20.08 -12.38 -21.18
CA THR A 156 19.25 -12.33 -19.98
C THR A 156 19.97 -11.61 -18.84
N LEU A 157 21.25 -11.88 -18.59
CA LEU A 157 22.04 -11.20 -17.55
C LEU A 157 22.27 -9.73 -17.88
N SER A 158 22.49 -9.40 -19.15
CA SER A 158 22.65 -8.01 -19.61
C SER A 158 21.33 -7.24 -19.49
N ALA A 159 20.24 -7.85 -19.93
CA ALA A 159 18.89 -7.32 -19.74
C ALA A 159 18.57 -7.20 -18.25
N LEU A 160 18.94 -8.18 -17.43
CA LEU A 160 18.74 -8.14 -15.98
C LEU A 160 19.53 -6.99 -15.37
N LYS A 161 20.79 -6.79 -15.74
CA LYS A 161 21.62 -5.66 -15.27
C LYS A 161 21.00 -4.32 -15.64
N ILE A 162 20.64 -4.11 -16.91
CA ILE A 162 19.98 -2.88 -17.37
C ILE A 162 18.67 -2.67 -16.61
N ASN A 163 17.90 -3.74 -16.43
CA ASN A 163 16.67 -3.70 -15.67
C ASN A 163 16.92 -3.35 -14.21
N PHE A 164 17.95 -3.90 -13.54
CA PHE A 164 18.33 -3.52 -12.18
C PHE A 164 18.68 -2.02 -12.14
N ASP A 165 19.57 -1.56 -12.99
CA ASP A 165 19.99 -0.16 -13.03
C ASP A 165 18.80 0.79 -13.26
N THR A 166 17.88 0.44 -14.18
CA THR A 166 16.67 1.23 -14.46
C THR A 166 15.60 1.10 -13.36
N ARG A 167 15.51 -0.04 -12.67
CA ARG A 167 14.52 -0.27 -11.60
C ARG A 167 14.92 0.36 -10.27
N PHE A 168 16.23 0.43 -10.01
CA PHE A 168 16.73 1.05 -8.79
C PHE A 168 16.96 2.56 -8.92
N SER A 169 16.85 3.14 -10.12
CA SER A 169 16.91 4.60 -10.28
C SER A 169 15.79 5.34 -9.53
N ASP A 170 14.64 4.69 -9.30
CA ASP A 170 13.57 5.25 -8.47
C ASP A 170 14.03 5.43 -7.00
N PHE A 171 14.97 4.60 -6.53
CA PHE A 171 15.58 4.76 -5.22
C PHE A 171 16.58 5.91 -5.16
N ASP A 172 17.20 6.31 -6.27
CA ASP A 172 18.08 7.48 -6.29
C ASP A 172 17.31 8.76 -5.92
N ALA A 173 16.04 8.86 -6.32
CA ALA A 173 15.16 9.98 -5.99
C ALA A 173 14.86 10.08 -4.47
N ILE A 174 14.98 8.98 -3.72
CA ILE A 174 14.75 8.94 -2.27
C ILE A 174 15.99 8.59 -1.46
N ALA A 175 17.13 8.38 -2.11
CA ALA A 175 18.36 7.96 -1.46
C ALA A 175 18.73 8.93 -0.33
N ASN A 176 18.53 10.23 -0.55
CA ASN A 176 18.76 11.22 0.50
C ASN A 176 17.81 11.04 1.69
N GLN A 177 16.50 10.86 1.45
CA GLN A 177 15.53 10.61 2.52
C GLN A 177 15.85 9.33 3.30
N ILE A 178 16.26 8.27 2.60
CA ILE A 178 16.69 7.01 3.24
C ILE A 178 17.94 7.23 4.09
N LYS A 179 18.93 7.97 3.59
CA LYS A 179 20.16 8.27 4.34
C LYS A 179 19.85 9.04 5.62
N ILE A 180 19.06 10.11 5.53
CA ILE A 180 18.61 10.90 6.69
C ILE A 180 17.89 10.01 7.70
N PHE A 181 16.99 9.15 7.21
CA PHE A 181 16.21 8.26 8.06
C PHE A 181 17.06 7.18 8.74
N GLN A 182 18.00 6.58 8.02
CA GLN A 182 18.86 5.54 8.56
C GLN A 182 19.92 6.11 9.50
N ASN A 183 20.44 7.31 9.22
CA ASN A 183 21.59 7.88 9.91
C ASN A 183 21.39 9.40 10.19
N PRO A 184 20.41 9.76 11.05
CA PRO A 184 20.09 11.16 11.32
C PRO A 184 21.24 11.93 12.01
N PHE A 185 22.21 11.22 12.60
CA PHE A 185 23.38 11.81 13.26
C PHE A 185 24.53 12.20 12.32
N ASP A 186 24.50 11.72 11.07
CA ASP A 186 25.53 11.98 10.04
C ASP A 186 24.91 12.69 8.83
N THR A 187 23.91 13.52 9.11
CA THR A 187 23.14 14.24 8.10
C THR A 187 23.52 15.70 8.10
N ASP A 188 23.80 16.24 6.92
CA ASP A 188 23.99 17.68 6.73
C ASP A 188 22.66 18.42 6.94
N ILE A 189 22.66 19.43 7.81
CA ILE A 189 21.47 20.20 8.17
C ILE A 189 21.03 21.11 7.01
N GLU A 190 21.96 21.58 6.18
CA GLU A 190 21.68 22.57 5.12
C GLU A 190 20.81 21.97 3.99
N ILE A 191 20.86 20.65 3.80
CA ILE A 191 20.09 19.95 2.78
C ILE A 191 18.70 19.51 3.26
N LEU A 192 18.36 19.74 4.53
CA LEU A 192 17.08 19.33 5.12
C LEU A 192 15.97 20.35 4.82
N ALA A 193 14.74 19.83 4.78
CA ALA A 193 13.56 20.68 4.76
C ALA A 193 13.54 21.60 6.00
N PRO A 194 13.16 22.89 5.88
CA PRO A 194 13.25 23.86 6.97
C PRO A 194 12.56 23.40 8.27
N GLU A 195 11.45 22.69 8.16
CA GLU A 195 10.68 22.14 9.28
C GLU A 195 11.43 21.06 10.08
N LEU A 196 12.42 20.39 9.48
CA LEU A 196 13.24 19.36 10.14
C LEU A 196 14.54 19.90 10.72
N GLN A 197 15.02 21.06 10.27
CA GLN A 197 16.35 21.56 10.61
C GLN A 197 16.55 21.73 12.12
N MET A 198 15.62 22.41 12.79
CA MET A 198 15.71 22.64 14.25
C MET A 198 15.64 21.34 15.05
N GLU A 199 14.71 20.44 14.70
CA GLU A 199 14.61 19.14 15.36
C GLU A 199 15.87 18.28 15.13
N MET A 200 16.46 18.35 13.94
CA MET A 200 17.67 17.60 13.64
C MET A 200 18.90 18.15 14.39
N ILE A 201 19.02 19.48 14.53
CA ILE A 201 20.08 20.10 15.35
C ILE A 201 19.97 19.60 16.80
N ASP A 202 18.77 19.69 17.40
CA ASP A 202 18.53 19.23 18.77
C ASP A 202 18.85 17.74 18.94
N LEU A 203 18.48 16.91 17.95
CA LEU A 203 18.78 15.48 17.94
C LEU A 203 20.29 15.24 17.90
N GLN A 204 21.01 15.89 16.98
CA GLN A 204 22.45 15.70 16.79
C GLN A 204 23.28 16.20 17.98
N CYS A 205 22.79 17.22 18.69
CA CYS A 205 23.42 17.76 19.90
C CYS A 205 23.21 16.90 21.17
N SER A 206 22.41 15.83 21.12
CA SER A 206 22.05 15.04 22.31
C SER A 206 22.77 13.69 22.37
N ASP A 207 23.76 13.59 23.25
CA ASP A 207 24.47 12.32 23.52
C ASP A 207 23.54 11.23 24.06
N ILE A 208 22.49 11.60 24.81
CA ILE A 208 21.51 10.65 25.34
C ILE A 208 20.72 10.01 24.19
N ILE A 209 20.23 10.82 23.25
CA ILE A 209 19.48 10.34 22.10
C ILE A 209 20.42 9.54 21.17
N LYS A 210 21.66 9.97 20.99
CA LYS A 210 22.69 9.26 20.21
C LYS A 210 23.01 7.87 20.77
N ASN A 211 23.21 7.77 22.07
CA ASN A 211 23.42 6.48 22.73
C ASN A 211 22.21 5.56 22.52
N LYS A 212 21.00 6.09 22.57
CA LYS A 212 19.78 5.30 22.32
C LYS A 212 19.71 4.80 20.88
N TYR A 213 20.02 5.63 19.90
CA TYR A 213 20.12 5.25 18.49
C TYR A 213 21.10 4.09 18.29
N GLN A 214 22.29 4.16 18.89
CA GLN A 214 23.32 3.12 18.75
C GLN A 214 22.94 1.78 19.41
N ASN A 215 22.06 1.80 20.41
CA ASN A 215 21.71 0.63 21.22
C ASN A 215 20.30 0.08 20.97
N SER A 216 19.57 0.60 19.99
CA SER A 216 18.21 0.14 19.67
C SER A 216 18.00 -0.06 18.18
N SER A 217 16.93 -0.77 17.81
CA SER A 217 16.53 -0.83 16.41
C SER A 217 16.03 0.54 15.95
N LEU A 218 16.08 0.81 14.64
CA LEU A 218 15.65 2.08 14.08
C LEU A 218 14.18 2.42 14.44
N LEU A 219 13.32 1.40 14.48
CA LEU A 219 11.92 1.53 14.90
C LEU A 219 11.80 1.98 16.36
N GLU A 220 12.49 1.29 17.26
CA GLU A 220 12.44 1.60 18.69
C GLU A 220 13.09 2.94 19.00
N PHE A 221 14.13 3.32 18.24
CA PHE A 221 14.72 4.66 18.31
C PHE A 221 13.67 5.75 18.05
N TYR A 222 13.04 5.74 16.86
CA TYR A 222 12.07 6.76 16.48
C TYR A 222 10.84 6.78 17.39
N LYS A 223 10.32 5.62 17.79
CA LYS A 223 9.20 5.54 18.76
C LYS A 223 9.49 6.26 20.07
N SER A 224 10.76 6.34 20.43
CA SER A 224 11.19 6.74 21.75
C SER A 224 11.60 8.21 21.88
N LEU A 225 11.57 8.95 20.76
CA LEU A 225 11.78 10.38 20.73
C LEU A 225 10.60 11.10 21.42
N PRO A 226 10.87 12.20 22.16
CA PRO A 226 9.80 13.02 22.72
C PRO A 226 8.91 13.67 21.65
N LEU A 227 7.62 13.28 21.62
CA LEU A 227 6.64 13.81 20.64
C LEU A 227 6.50 15.34 20.66
N THR A 228 6.72 15.98 21.81
CA THR A 228 6.61 17.44 21.94
C THR A 228 7.78 18.19 21.29
N GLN A 229 8.91 17.51 21.06
CA GLN A 229 10.13 18.10 20.52
C GLN A 229 10.41 17.65 19.08
N PHE A 230 10.05 16.41 18.72
CA PHE A 230 10.45 15.79 17.46
C PHE A 230 9.25 15.42 16.55
N ASP A 231 8.19 16.23 16.55
CA ASP A 231 6.95 15.92 15.82
C ASP A 231 7.16 15.79 14.30
N ASN A 232 7.96 16.69 13.70
CA ASN A 232 8.24 16.62 12.27
C ASN A 232 9.10 15.40 11.92
N LEU A 233 10.05 15.04 12.78
CA LEU A 233 10.86 13.84 12.61
C LEU A 233 10.04 12.56 12.78
N HIS A 234 9.07 12.54 13.70
CA HIS A 234 8.11 11.44 13.80
C HIS A 234 7.27 11.29 12.52
N LYS A 235 6.76 12.40 11.98
CA LYS A 235 6.02 12.42 10.69
C LYS A 235 6.88 11.91 9.55
N PHE A 236 8.12 12.40 9.44
CA PHE A 236 9.08 11.96 8.44
C PHE A 236 9.36 10.45 8.53
N ALA A 237 9.64 9.95 9.73
CA ALA A 237 9.91 8.55 9.98
C ALA A 237 8.71 7.65 9.69
N ARG A 238 7.51 7.99 10.19
CA ARG A 238 6.27 7.24 9.91
C ARG A 238 5.95 7.19 8.42
N GLY A 239 6.16 8.31 7.72
CA GLY A 239 6.11 8.36 6.26
C GLY A 239 6.98 7.27 5.65
N LEU A 240 8.27 7.22 6.01
CA LEU A 240 9.20 6.23 5.46
C LEU A 240 8.90 4.80 5.88
N PHE A 241 8.45 4.54 7.10
CA PHE A 241 7.98 3.21 7.51
C PHE A 241 6.77 2.71 6.70
N SER A 242 5.95 3.64 6.20
CA SER A 242 4.78 3.33 5.37
C SER A 242 5.14 2.96 3.93
N VAL A 243 6.36 3.24 3.46
CA VAL A 243 6.76 3.01 2.06
C VAL A 243 6.53 1.55 1.67
N PHE A 244 5.88 1.37 0.52
CA PHE A 244 5.41 0.08 0.04
C PHE A 244 6.18 -0.35 -1.20
N GLY A 245 7.22 -1.16 -1.05
CA GLY A 245 8.21 -1.35 -2.12
C GLY A 245 7.75 -2.11 -3.37
N THR A 246 6.65 -2.86 -3.33
CA THR A 246 6.22 -3.74 -4.43
C THR A 246 4.70 -3.90 -4.45
N THR A 247 4.16 -4.37 -5.57
CA THR A 247 2.74 -4.77 -5.67
C THR A 247 2.48 -6.19 -5.17
N TYR A 248 3.46 -6.93 -4.60
CA TYR A 248 3.41 -8.39 -4.31
C TYR A 248 2.09 -8.95 -3.72
N LEU A 249 1.37 -8.15 -2.92
CA LEU A 249 0.08 -8.52 -2.36
C LEU A 249 -1.02 -8.54 -3.42
N CYS A 250 -0.98 -7.64 -4.39
CA CYS A 250 -1.84 -7.64 -5.57
C CYS A 250 -1.71 -8.94 -6.36
N GLU A 251 -0.50 -9.39 -6.74
CA GLU A 251 -0.32 -10.61 -7.54
C GLU A 251 -0.75 -11.86 -6.77
N LYS A 252 -0.45 -11.89 -5.45
CA LYS A 252 -0.94 -12.94 -4.55
C LYS A 252 -2.47 -12.96 -4.50
N THR A 253 -3.11 -11.80 -4.49
CA THR A 253 -4.57 -11.65 -4.41
C THR A 253 -5.24 -11.94 -5.76
N PHE A 254 -4.65 -11.56 -6.88
CA PHE A 254 -5.11 -11.97 -8.21
C PHE A 254 -5.07 -13.49 -8.39
N SER A 255 -4.03 -14.16 -7.87
CA SER A 255 -3.96 -15.62 -7.86
C SER A 255 -5.13 -16.24 -7.09
N LYS A 256 -5.50 -15.68 -5.92
CA LYS A 256 -6.68 -16.10 -5.15
C LYS A 256 -7.99 -15.77 -5.87
N MET A 257 -8.09 -14.60 -6.49
CA MET A 257 -9.26 -14.17 -7.26
C MET A 257 -9.55 -15.13 -8.40
N LYS A 258 -8.53 -15.56 -9.14
CA LYS A 258 -8.66 -16.56 -10.22
C LYS A 258 -9.25 -17.87 -9.70
N TYR A 259 -8.83 -18.33 -8.52
CA TYR A 259 -9.40 -19.51 -7.87
C TYR A 259 -10.87 -19.29 -7.48
N ILE A 260 -11.20 -18.19 -6.79
CA ILE A 260 -12.57 -17.87 -6.35
C ILE A 260 -13.52 -17.78 -7.54
N LYS A 261 -13.15 -17.05 -8.61
CA LYS A 261 -13.99 -16.93 -9.81
C LYS A 261 -14.20 -18.26 -10.53
N ASN A 262 -13.20 -19.15 -10.54
CA ASN A 262 -13.36 -20.50 -11.09
C ASN A 262 -14.37 -21.35 -10.30
N VAL A 263 -14.40 -21.21 -8.97
CA VAL A 263 -15.31 -21.96 -8.09
C VAL A 263 -16.74 -21.40 -8.13
N TYR A 264 -16.92 -20.07 -8.19
CA TYR A 264 -18.22 -19.39 -8.08
C TYR A 264 -18.74 -18.79 -9.39
N ARG A 265 -18.29 -19.33 -10.53
CA ARG A 265 -18.37 -18.78 -11.92
C ARG A 265 -19.72 -18.21 -12.39
N SER A 266 -20.85 -18.61 -11.81
CA SER A 266 -22.20 -18.22 -12.26
C SER A 266 -23.02 -17.38 -11.27
N LYS A 267 -22.48 -17.01 -10.10
CA LYS A 267 -23.26 -16.37 -9.01
C LYS A 267 -22.51 -15.26 -8.24
N LEU A 268 -21.37 -14.80 -8.75
CA LEU A 268 -20.50 -13.85 -8.03
C LEU A 268 -20.74 -12.42 -8.53
N THR A 269 -21.18 -11.53 -7.64
CA THR A 269 -21.16 -10.08 -7.88
C THR A 269 -19.80 -9.51 -7.53
N ASP A 270 -19.46 -8.31 -8.02
CA ASP A 270 -18.20 -7.64 -7.69
C ASP A 270 -18.06 -7.38 -6.19
N GLU A 271 -19.15 -6.97 -5.51
CA GLU A 271 -19.14 -6.75 -4.06
C GLU A 271 -18.92 -8.05 -3.27
N HIS A 272 -19.51 -9.17 -3.73
CA HIS A 272 -19.30 -10.45 -3.08
C HIS A 272 -17.88 -10.96 -3.30
N LEU A 273 -17.31 -10.77 -4.50
CA LEU A 273 -15.92 -11.07 -4.78
C LEU A 273 -14.98 -10.27 -3.89
N LYS A 274 -15.17 -8.95 -3.82
CA LYS A 274 -14.41 -8.05 -2.95
C LYS A 274 -14.44 -8.51 -1.50
N SER A 275 -15.63 -8.85 -0.99
CA SER A 275 -15.79 -9.33 0.39
C SER A 275 -15.03 -10.65 0.63
N LEU A 276 -15.06 -11.59 -0.32
CA LEU A 276 -14.30 -12.84 -0.24
C LEU A 276 -12.79 -12.59 -0.27
N LEU A 277 -12.32 -11.63 -1.07
CA LEU A 277 -10.91 -11.27 -1.13
C LEU A 277 -10.45 -10.63 0.18
N ILE A 278 -11.19 -9.66 0.72
CA ILE A 278 -10.88 -9.02 2.02
C ILE A 278 -10.70 -10.09 3.11
N ILE A 279 -11.67 -11.00 3.24
CA ILE A 279 -11.60 -12.08 4.23
C ILE A 279 -10.43 -13.03 3.95
N GLY A 280 -10.22 -13.36 2.68
CA GLY A 280 -9.19 -14.31 2.27
C GLY A 280 -7.77 -13.78 2.36
N THR A 281 -7.58 -12.45 2.39
CA THR A 281 -6.25 -11.81 2.38
C THR A 281 -5.89 -11.14 3.70
N SER A 282 -6.88 -10.78 4.50
CA SER A 282 -6.69 -10.01 5.73
C SER A 282 -5.91 -10.77 6.80
N LYS A 283 -5.05 -10.04 7.52
CA LYS A 283 -4.42 -10.54 8.76
C LYS A 283 -5.28 -10.23 9.99
N ILE A 284 -6.20 -9.28 9.87
CA ILE A 284 -7.15 -8.92 10.92
C ILE A 284 -8.22 -9.99 11.07
N SER A 285 -8.41 -10.41 12.32
CA SER A 285 -9.47 -11.34 12.70
C SER A 285 -10.80 -10.60 12.86
N PRO A 286 -11.92 -11.15 12.34
CA PRO A 286 -13.22 -10.52 12.51
C PRO A 286 -13.67 -10.58 13.97
N GLN A 287 -14.22 -9.48 14.47
CA GLN A 287 -14.82 -9.39 15.80
C GLN A 287 -16.20 -10.02 15.80
N LEU A 288 -16.24 -11.36 15.76
CA LEU A 288 -17.48 -12.13 15.61
C LEU A 288 -18.51 -11.81 16.71
N GLN A 289 -18.06 -11.51 17.93
CA GLN A 289 -18.96 -11.14 19.03
C GLN A 289 -19.71 -9.84 18.73
N THR A 290 -19.02 -8.81 18.23
CA THR A 290 -19.62 -7.53 17.80
C THR A 290 -20.59 -7.73 16.64
N ILE A 291 -20.23 -8.58 15.67
CA ILE A 291 -21.09 -8.89 14.51
C ILE A 291 -22.37 -9.60 14.95
N VAL A 292 -22.27 -10.50 15.94
CA VAL A 292 -23.41 -11.28 16.44
C VAL A 292 -24.31 -10.43 17.35
N SER A 293 -23.73 -9.60 18.22
CA SER A 293 -24.50 -8.75 19.15
C SER A 293 -25.27 -7.63 18.44
N GLY A 294 -24.79 -7.14 17.29
CA GLY A 294 -25.52 -6.21 16.44
C GLY A 294 -26.72 -6.80 15.69
N LYS A 295 -26.96 -8.12 15.78
CA LYS A 295 -28.09 -8.79 15.12
C LYS A 295 -29.17 -9.17 16.14
N SER A 296 -30.30 -8.47 16.08
CA SER A 296 -31.48 -8.68 16.93
C SER A 296 -32.28 -9.97 16.62
N GLN A 297 -31.95 -10.71 15.56
CA GLN A 297 -32.55 -12.02 15.27
C GLN A 297 -31.51 -13.05 14.82
N LEU A 298 -31.23 -14.01 15.71
CA LEU A 298 -30.55 -15.25 15.37
C LEU A 298 -31.53 -16.16 14.63
N HIS A 299 -31.44 -16.22 13.30
CA HIS A 299 -32.15 -17.26 12.54
C HIS A 299 -31.56 -18.62 12.93
N LYS A 300 -32.26 -19.34 13.81
CA LYS A 300 -32.01 -20.76 14.07
C LYS A 300 -32.26 -21.51 12.77
N SER A 301 -31.28 -22.28 12.31
CA SER A 301 -31.53 -23.27 11.27
C SER A 301 -32.37 -24.38 11.88
N HIS A 302 -33.55 -24.62 11.31
CA HIS A 302 -34.23 -25.91 11.43
C HIS A 302 -33.51 -26.96 10.59
#